data_AF-A0A2J6SXR6-F1
#
_entry.id   AF-A0A2J6SXR6-F1
#
_cell.length_a   1.000
_cell.length_b   1.000
_cell.length_c   1.000
_cell.angle_alpha   90.00
_cell.angle_beta   90.00
_cell.angle_gamma   90.00
#
_symmetry.space_group_name_H-M   'P 1'
#
loop_
_entity.id
_entity.type
_entity.pdbx_description
1 polymer ?
#
loop_
_entity_poly.entity_id
_entity_poly.type
_entity_poly.pdbx_seq_one_letter_code
_entity_poly.pdbx_strand_id
1 'polypeptide(L)' 'MDVELTLDGGKALSSPGVILTDNESDLKDSGQITAGKNGAWERTVPARSMVSLVGL' A
#
# COMPACT_ATOMS: atom_id res chain seq x y z
N MET A 1 0.60 -11.72 5.50
CA MET A 1 -0.85 -11.51 5.69
C MET A 1 -1.29 -10.61 4.57
N ASP A 2 -2.39 -10.95 3.90
CA ASP A 2 -2.93 -10.09 2.84
C ASP A 2 -3.88 -9.08 3.48
N VAL A 3 -3.74 -7.82 3.06
CA VAL A 3 -4.53 -6.70 3.56
C VAL A 3 -5.24 -6.06 2.38
N GLU A 4 -6.56 -5.95 2.47
CA GLU A 4 -7.39 -5.18 1.55
C GLU A 4 -7.74 -3.84 2.19
N LEU A 5 -7.57 -2.75 1.43
CA LEU A 5 -7.88 -1.40 1.85
C LEU A 5 -8.89 -0.78 0.88
N THR A 6 -9.99 -0.27 1.42
CA THR A 6 -11.02 0.45 0.67
C THR A 6 -11.13 1.88 1.22
N LEU A 7 -11.03 2.88 0.33
CA LEU A 7 -11.35 4.26 0.69
C LEU A 7 -12.82 4.52 0.40
N ASP A 8 -13.61 4.67 1.47
CA ASP A 8 -15.01 5.09 1.36
C ASP A 8 -15.10 6.62 1.54
N GLY A 9 -15.67 7.33 0.56
CA GLY A 9 -15.92 8.78 0.65
C GLY A 9 -14.99 9.71 -0.15
N GLY A 10 -14.13 9.21 -1.04
CA GLY A 10 -13.26 10.05 -1.88
C GLY A 10 -12.98 9.47 -3.27
N LYS A 11 -12.42 10.27 -4.20
CA LYS A 11 -11.82 9.71 -5.42
C LYS A 11 -10.69 8.78 -4.98
N ALA A 12 -10.81 7.48 -5.27
CA ALA A 12 -9.72 6.54 -5.04
C ALA A 12 -8.44 7.07 -5.68
N LEU A 13 -7.33 7.09 -4.93
CA LEU A 13 -6.02 7.40 -5.50
C LEU A 13 -5.76 6.35 -6.60
N SER A 14 -5.52 6.78 -7.84
CA SER A 14 -5.35 5.81 -8.93
C SER A 14 -4.17 4.85 -8.67
N SER A 15 -3.16 5.32 -7.93
CA SER A 15 -1.88 4.65 -7.76
C SER A 15 -1.04 5.21 -6.60
N PRO A 16 -1.38 4.94 -5.31
CA PRO A 16 -0.55 5.38 -4.20
C PRO A 16 0.82 4.70 -4.19
N GLY A 17 1.84 5.45 -3.75
CA GLY A 17 3.20 4.94 -3.52
C GLY A 17 3.28 4.16 -2.21
N VAL A 18 4.24 3.23 -2.12
CA VAL A 18 4.38 2.36 -0.96
C VAL A 18 5.81 2.33 -0.43
N ILE A 19 5.94 2.68 0.86
CA ILE A 19 7.20 2.61 1.60
C ILE A 19 7.15 1.45 2.59
N LEU A 20 8.21 0.64 2.61
CA LEU A 20 8.36 -0.53 3.48
C LEU A 20 9.54 -0.32 4.44
N THR A 21 9.31 -0.61 5.71
CA THR A 21 10.38 -0.83 6.70
C THR A 21 10.20 -2.23 7.28
N ASP A 22 11.25 -3.03 7.25
CA ASP A 22 11.28 -4.39 7.80
C ASP A 22 12.64 -4.70 8.46
N ASN A 23 12.95 -5.98 8.66
CA ASN A 23 14.20 -6.41 9.29
C ASN A 23 15.42 -6.32 8.36
N GLU A 24 15.23 -6.08 7.06
CA GLU A 24 16.29 -6.08 6.04
C GLU A 24 16.46 -4.71 5.39
N SER A 25 15.43 -3.86 5.47
CA SER A 25 15.37 -2.60 4.76
C SER A 25 14.67 -1.50 5.55
N ASP A 26 15.27 -0.31 5.52
CA ASP A 26 14.73 0.90 6.12
C ASP A 26 14.16 1.81 5.05
N LEU A 27 12.87 2.15 5.15
CA LEU A 27 12.17 3.11 4.27
C LEU A 27 12.35 2.81 2.77
N LYS A 28 12.32 1.53 2.39
CA LYS A 28 12.46 1.07 1.02
C LYS A 28 11.24 1.48 0.20
N ASP A 29 11.48 2.19 -0.90
CA ASP A 29 10.49 2.34 -1.96
C ASP A 29 10.20 0.97 -2.59
N SER A 30 8.94 0.57 -2.51
CA SER A 30 8.45 -0.71 -3.00
C SER A 30 7.48 -0.55 -4.18
N GLY A 31 7.51 0.63 -4.80
CA GLY A 31 6.72 0.97 -5.98
C GLY A 31 5.32 1.46 -5.63
N GLN A 32 4.46 1.44 -6.65
CA GLN A 32 3.07 1.86 -6.56
C GLN A 32 2.14 0.65 -6.56
N ILE A 33 0.99 0.78 -5.90
CA ILE A 33 -0.11 -0.17 -5.99
C ILE A 33 -1.24 0.44 -6.80
N THR A 34 -1.78 -0.30 -7.76
CA THR A 34 -2.87 0.18 -8.62
C THR A 34 -4.22 -0.18 -8.01
N ALA A 35 -5.17 0.75 -8.06
CA ALA A 35 -6.54 0.47 -7.63
C ALA A 35 -7.18 -0.64 -8.48
N GLY A 36 -7.78 -1.64 -7.82
CA GLY A 36 -8.60 -2.66 -8.46
C GLY A 36 -9.95 -2.13 -8.94
N LYS A 37 -10.77 -3.01 -9.54
CA LYS A 37 -12.06 -2.65 -10.20
C LYS A 37 -13.07 -1.90 -9.32
N ASN A 38 -12.92 -1.94 -8.00
CA ASN A 38 -13.84 -1.32 -7.03
C ASN A 38 -13.15 -0.21 -6.19
N GLY A 39 -11.99 0.30 -6.61
CA GLY A 39 -11.23 1.28 -5.83
C GLY A 39 -10.52 0.70 -4.59
N ALA A 40 -10.53 -0.62 -4.43
CA ALA A 40 -9.79 -1.34 -3.40
C ALA A 40 -8.33 -1.56 -3.83
N TRP A 41 -7.42 -1.53 -2.86
CA TRP A 41 -6.03 -1.95 -3.04
C TRP A 41 -5.75 -3.21 -2.22
N GLU A 42 -5.00 -4.13 -2.82
CA GLU A 42 -4.56 -5.36 -2.17
C GLU A 42 -3.04 -5.38 -2.11
N ARG A 43 -2.50 -5.76 -0.94
CA ARG A 43 -1.07 -5.97 -0.77
C ARG A 43 -0.76 -6.98 0.32
N THR A 44 0.25 -7.82 0.06
CA THR A 44 0.87 -8.65 1.09
C THR A 44 1.80 -7.81 1.96
N VAL A 45 1.55 -7.81 3.27
CA VAL A 45 2.43 -7.19 4.27
C VAL A 45 3.39 -8.25 4.81
N PRO A 46 4.72 -8.07 4.64
CA PRO A 46 5.71 -8.97 5.20
C PRO A 46 5.59 -9.06 6.74
N ALA A 47 5.95 -10.21 7.31
CA ALA A 47 5.92 -10.37 8.76
C ALA A 47 6.87 -9.37 9.43
N ARG A 48 6.44 -8.81 10.56
CA ARG A 48 7.26 -7.86 11.36
C ARG A 48 7.71 -6.62 10.58
N SER A 49 6.89 -6.16 9.65
CA SER A 49 7.14 -4.97 8.85
C SER A 49 6.13 -3.87 9.13
N MET A 50 6.47 -2.65 8.72
CA MET A 50 5.59 -1.51 8.64
C MET A 50 5.48 -1.06 7.18
N VAL A 51 4.26 -0.84 6.72
CA VAL A 51 3.97 -0.35 5.37
C VAL A 51 3.28 1.01 5.48
N SER A 52 3.80 2.01 4.76
CA SER A 52 3.17 3.33 4.61
C SER A 52 2.66 3.51 3.19
N LEU A 53 1.41 3.94 3.05
CA LEU A 53 0.80 4.31 1.77
C LEU A 53 0.80 5.83 1.64
N VAL A 54 1.30 6.33 0.51
CA VAL A 54 1.46 7.77 0.27
C VAL A 54 0.65 8.17 -0.96
N GLY A 55 -0.29 9.10 -0.77
CA GLY A 55 -1.03 9.74 -1.86
C GLY A 55 -0.29 10.96 -2.40
N LEU A 56 -0.31 11.15 -3.72
CA LEU A 56 0.15 12.35 -4.41
C LEU A 56 -1.05 13.14 -4.93
#